data_AF-A0A2H9TK32-F1
#
_entry.id   AF-A0A2H9TK32-F1
#
_cell.length_a   1.000
_cell.length_b   1.000
_cell.length_c   1.000
_cell.angle_alpha   90.00
_cell.angle_beta   90.00
_cell.angle_gamma   90.00
#
_symmetry.space_group_name_H-M   'P 1'
#
loop_
_entity.id
_entity.type
_entity.pdbx_description
1 polymer ?
#
loop_
_entity_poly.entity_id
_entity_poly.type
_entity_poly.pdbx_seq_one_letter_code
_entity_poly.pdbx_strand_id
1 'polypeptide(L)'
;MDGTTIQVTIFPSSLKTAENLAVVKSIPLDRVMVESDAPWCEIRPSHAGFSHIQTKFKALNKEKHDPEMPVKSRNEPFAARQVLEVLSSLHQQPLESIAELIHTNSTRVFGS
;
A
#
# COMPACT_ATOMS: atom_id res chain seq x y z
N MET A 1 19.35 -14.74 -0.98
CA MET A 1 19.91 -13.46 -0.51
C MET A 1 20.97 -13.78 0.50
N ASP A 2 22.12 -13.11 0.45
CA ASP A 2 22.97 -13.07 1.64
C ASP A 2 22.17 -12.35 2.74
N GLY A 3 22.15 -12.86 3.97
CA GLY A 3 21.25 -12.41 5.04
C GLY A 3 21.45 -10.97 5.54
N THR A 4 22.03 -10.10 4.71
CA THR A 4 22.42 -8.71 4.95
C THR A 4 21.55 -7.70 4.19
N THR A 5 20.75 -8.15 3.21
CA THR A 5 19.91 -7.25 2.39
C THR A 5 18.63 -6.84 3.14
N ILE A 6 18.48 -5.54 3.42
CA ILE A 6 17.31 -4.97 4.09
C ILE A 6 16.21 -4.63 3.07
N GLN A 7 14.98 -5.03 3.36
CA GLN A 7 13.77 -4.61 2.65
C GLN A 7 13.07 -3.47 3.40
N VAL A 8 12.37 -2.61 2.67
CA VAL A 8 11.57 -1.51 3.24
C VAL A 8 10.11 -1.74 2.89
N THR A 9 9.26 -1.86 3.91
CA THR A 9 7.82 -2.02 3.71
C THR A 9 7.12 -0.68 3.64
N ILE A 10 6.26 -0.52 2.63
CA ILE A 10 5.43 0.66 2.44
C ILE A 10 3.99 0.30 2.78
N PHE A 11 3.40 1.11 3.66
CA PHE A 11 2.01 1.02 4.08
C PHE A 11 1.37 2.42 4.00
N PRO A 12 0.04 2.55 4.14
CA PRO A 12 -0.63 3.84 3.92
C PRO A 12 -0.13 5.01 4.77
N SER A 13 0.35 4.77 6.00
CA SER A 13 0.92 5.82 6.83
C SER A 13 2.26 6.36 6.31
N SER A 14 2.94 5.61 5.45
CA SER A 14 4.13 6.04 4.70
C SER A 14 3.79 6.96 3.52
N LEU A 15 2.53 7.35 3.32
CA LEU A 15 2.07 8.10 2.14
C LEU A 15 1.32 9.40 2.49
N LYS A 16 1.47 9.89 3.73
CA LYS A 16 0.66 11.00 4.26
C LYS A 16 1.04 12.35 3.67
N THR A 17 2.33 12.64 3.50
CA THR A 17 2.82 13.95 3.07
C THR A 17 3.60 13.86 1.76
N ALA A 18 3.83 15.00 1.11
CA ALA A 18 4.64 15.08 -0.10
C ALA A 18 6.09 14.61 0.15
N GLU A 19 6.65 14.90 1.32
CA GLU A 19 7.97 14.42 1.75
C GLU A 19 7.98 12.90 1.89
N ASN A 20 6.90 12.30 2.43
CA ASN A 20 6.80 10.85 2.48
C ASN A 20 6.80 10.24 1.07
N LEU A 21 6.05 10.80 0.12
CA LEU A 21 6.05 10.32 -1.26
C LEU A 21 7.42 10.47 -1.92
N ALA A 22 8.15 11.54 -1.64
CA ALA A 22 9.52 11.74 -2.15
C ALA A 22 10.49 10.68 -1.60
N VAL A 23 10.38 10.34 -0.32
CA VAL A 23 11.15 9.24 0.30
C VAL A 23 10.75 7.90 -0.32
N VAL A 24 9.46 7.60 -0.42
CA VAL A 24 8.98 6.34 -1.02
C VAL A 24 9.51 6.16 -2.44
N LYS A 25 9.44 7.22 -3.26
CA LYS A 25 9.91 7.22 -4.64
C LYS A 25 11.43 7.01 -4.78
N SER A 26 12.23 7.36 -3.78
CA SER A 26 13.69 7.23 -3.82
C SER A 26 14.19 5.84 -3.44
N ILE A 27 13.33 4.99 -2.87
CA ILE A 27 13.69 3.62 -2.49
C ILE A 27 13.81 2.76 -3.76
N PRO A 28 14.90 1.98 -3.93
CA PRO A 28 15.00 1.01 -5.00
C PRO A 28 13.84 0.00 -4.97
N LEU A 29 13.09 -0.11 -6.06
CA LEU A 29 11.87 -0.93 -6.12
C LEU A 29 12.11 -2.43 -5.86
N ASP A 30 13.33 -2.94 -6.12
CA ASP A 30 13.76 -4.30 -5.81
C ASP A 30 13.96 -4.57 -4.29
N ARG A 31 13.85 -3.51 -3.47
CA ARG A 31 13.89 -3.52 -2.01
C ARG A 31 12.56 -3.14 -1.35
N VAL A 32 11.53 -2.89 -2.13
CA VAL A 32 10.22 -2.47 -1.63
C VAL A 32 9.33 -3.69 -1.38
N MET A 33 8.63 -3.69 -0.26
CA MET A 33 7.47 -4.55 0.03
C MET A 33 6.25 -3.67 0.32
N VAL A 34 5.04 -4.24 0.27
CA VAL A 34 3.79 -3.52 0.52
C VAL A 34 2.96 -4.26 1.56
N GLU A 35 2.34 -3.52 2.47
CA GLU A 35 1.33 -4.03 3.40
C GLU A 35 0.20 -3.00 3.58
N SER A 36 -0.94 -3.44 4.14
CA SER A 36 -2.04 -2.53 4.49
C SER A 36 -1.92 -1.96 5.91
N ASP A 37 -1.25 -2.69 6.81
CA ASP A 37 -1.27 -2.45 8.26
C ASP A 37 -2.70 -2.38 8.84
N ALA A 38 -3.64 -3.14 8.25
CA ALA A 38 -5.02 -3.24 8.72
C ALA A 38 -5.09 -3.79 10.16
N PRO A 39 -5.99 -3.28 11.02
CA PRO A 39 -7.11 -2.37 10.74
C PRO A 39 -6.75 -0.87 10.71
N TRP A 40 -5.47 -0.55 10.84
CA TRP A 40 -4.96 0.81 10.95
C TRP A 40 -4.64 1.40 9.57
N CYS A 41 -4.16 2.65 9.58
CA CYS A 41 -3.53 3.25 8.42
C CYS A 41 -4.44 3.28 7.17
N GLU A 42 -5.60 3.92 7.22
CA GLU A 42 -6.38 4.21 6.00
C GLU A 42 -5.71 5.32 5.17
N ILE A 43 -5.67 5.22 3.84
CA ILE A 43 -5.34 6.37 2.97
C ILE A 43 -6.55 7.32 2.95
N ARG A 44 -6.44 8.43 3.70
CA ARG A 44 -7.52 9.42 3.84
C ARG A 44 -7.47 10.47 2.72
N PRO A 45 -8.60 11.15 2.41
CA PRO A 45 -8.63 12.25 1.43
C PRO A 45 -7.62 13.37 1.67
N SER A 46 -7.17 13.57 2.91
CA SER A 46 -6.17 14.58 3.27
C SER A 46 -4.71 14.14 3.04
N HIS A 47 -4.47 12.86 2.75
CA HIS A 47 -3.11 12.35 2.51
C HIS A 47 -2.66 12.67 1.08
N ALA A 48 -1.38 13.01 0.92
CA ALA A 48 -0.78 13.26 -0.39
C ALA A 48 -0.95 12.06 -1.34
N GLY A 49 -0.86 10.83 -0.84
CA GLY A 49 -1.07 9.61 -1.62
C GLY A 49 -2.48 9.44 -2.19
N PHE A 50 -3.49 10.13 -1.66
CA PHE A 50 -4.89 9.90 -2.05
C PHE A 50 -5.21 10.28 -3.49
N SER A 51 -4.51 11.27 -4.06
CA SER A 51 -4.69 11.68 -5.46
C SER A 51 -4.26 10.60 -6.46
N HIS A 52 -3.46 9.63 -6.03
CA HIS A 52 -2.92 8.55 -6.86
C HIS A 52 -3.81 7.30 -6.87
N ILE A 53 -4.75 7.17 -5.92
CA ILE A 53 -5.56 5.96 -5.78
C ILE A 53 -6.76 6.00 -6.74
N GLN A 54 -6.99 4.88 -7.42
CA GLN A 54 -8.07 4.70 -8.39
C GLN A 54 -9.19 3.85 -7.79
N THR A 55 -8.83 2.78 -7.07
CA THR A 55 -9.81 1.89 -6.44
C THR A 55 -10.40 2.53 -5.19
N LYS A 56 -11.74 2.58 -5.11
CA LYS A 56 -12.49 3.05 -3.93
C LYS A 56 -13.42 1.93 -3.45
N PHE A 57 -13.41 1.67 -2.14
CA PHE A 57 -14.26 0.66 -1.52
C PHE A 57 -15.46 1.32 -0.85
N LYS A 58 -16.66 0.82 -1.13
CA LYS A 58 -17.87 1.25 -0.42
C LYS A 58 -17.83 0.69 1.00
N ALA A 59 -17.83 1.55 2.00
CA ALA A 59 -17.81 1.15 3.40
C ALA A 59 -19.06 1.67 4.13
N LEU A 60 -19.56 0.90 5.10
CA LEU A 60 -20.70 1.26 5.94
C LEU A 60 -20.22 1.89 7.25
N ASN A 61 -20.99 2.82 7.80
CA ASN A 61 -20.73 3.29 9.16
C ASN A 61 -20.88 2.13 10.16
N LYS A 62 -20.14 2.17 11.27
CA LYS A 62 -20.10 1.09 12.27
C LYS A 62 -21.48 0.72 12.82
N GLU A 63 -22.40 1.69 12.92
CA GLU A 63 -23.76 1.48 13.42
C GLU A 63 -24.64 0.69 12.45
N LYS A 64 -24.26 0.61 11.17
CA LYS A 64 -24.93 -0.14 10.10
C LYS A 64 -24.08 -1.32 9.66
N HIS A 65 -23.41 -1.99 10.60
CA HIS A 65 -22.49 -3.08 10.30
C HIS A 65 -23.18 -4.20 9.52
N ASP A 66 -22.53 -4.63 8.45
CA ASP A 66 -22.85 -5.81 7.67
C ASP A 66 -21.55 -6.63 7.56
N PRO A 67 -21.54 -7.93 7.94
CA PRO A 67 -20.36 -8.78 7.86
C PRO A 67 -19.74 -8.89 6.47
N GLU A 68 -20.53 -8.67 5.41
CA GLU A 68 -20.06 -8.72 4.01
C GLU A 68 -19.50 -7.39 3.52
N MET A 69 -19.59 -6.33 4.33
CA MET A 69 -19.22 -4.97 3.94
C MET A 69 -18.07 -4.41 4.79
N PRO A 70 -17.14 -3.64 4.19
CA PRO A 70 -16.13 -2.91 4.93
C PRO A 70 -16.74 -1.90 5.91
N VAL A 71 -16.08 -1.69 7.04
CA VAL A 71 -16.48 -0.68 8.03
C VAL A 71 -15.71 0.61 7.80
N LYS A 72 -16.42 1.75 7.75
CA LYS A 72 -15.82 3.07 7.55
C LYS A 72 -14.76 3.33 8.61
N SER A 73 -13.60 3.84 8.17
CA SER A 73 -12.43 4.10 9.01
C SER A 73 -11.75 2.87 9.63
N ARG A 74 -12.14 1.65 9.23
CA ARG A 74 -11.41 0.41 9.53
C ARG A 74 -10.75 -0.08 8.24
N ASN A 75 -9.43 0.01 8.18
CA ASN A 75 -8.71 -0.46 7.00
C ASN A 75 -8.80 -1.99 6.89
N GLU A 76 -8.58 -2.53 5.69
CA GLU A 76 -8.71 -3.96 5.41
C GLU A 76 -7.52 -4.46 4.58
N PRO A 77 -7.17 -5.77 4.59
CA PRO A 77 -6.05 -6.31 3.81
C PRO A 77 -6.12 -6.00 2.32
N PHE A 78 -7.32 -6.02 1.71
CA PHE A 78 -7.50 -5.72 0.29
C PHE A 78 -7.12 -4.27 -0.07
N ALA A 79 -7.05 -3.36 0.91
CA ALA A 79 -6.65 -1.97 0.69
C ALA A 79 -5.15 -1.81 0.40
N ALA A 80 -4.33 -2.86 0.57
CA ALA A 80 -2.95 -2.89 0.08
C ALA A 80 -2.87 -2.56 -1.43
N ARG A 81 -3.94 -2.84 -2.19
CA ARG A 81 -4.08 -2.40 -3.60
C ARG A 81 -3.89 -0.90 -3.77
N GLN A 82 -4.42 -0.07 -2.85
CA GLN A 82 -4.28 1.39 -2.96
C GLN A 82 -2.83 1.85 -2.74
N VAL A 83 -2.05 1.13 -1.94
CA VAL A 83 -0.60 1.38 -1.79
C VAL A 83 0.13 1.06 -3.10
N LEU A 84 -0.22 -0.06 -3.76
CA LEU A 84 0.32 -0.40 -5.09
C LEU A 84 -0.03 0.65 -6.15
N GLU A 85 -1.26 1.20 -6.14
CA GLU A 85 -1.67 2.29 -7.03
C GLU A 85 -0.82 3.55 -6.83
N VAL A 86 -0.50 3.89 -5.57
CA VAL A 86 0.39 5.01 -5.28
C VAL A 86 1.79 4.75 -5.83
N LEU A 87 2.36 3.57 -5.59
CA LEU A 87 3.68 3.19 -6.14
C LEU A 87 3.69 3.23 -7.68
N SER A 88 2.69 2.62 -8.33
CA SER A 88 2.52 2.65 -9.79
C SER A 88 2.52 4.07 -10.34
N SER A 89 1.79 4.99 -9.70
CA SER A 89 1.77 6.38 -10.12
C SER A 89 3.09 7.11 -9.88
N LEU A 90 3.76 6.90 -8.73
CA LEU A 90 5.04 7.56 -8.42
C LEU A 90 6.17 7.14 -9.37
N HIS A 91 6.18 5.87 -9.76
CA HIS A 91 7.21 5.26 -10.62
C HIS A 91 6.83 5.26 -12.12
N GLN A 92 5.62 5.68 -12.47
CA GLN A 92 5.12 5.68 -13.87
C GLN A 92 5.23 4.31 -14.53
N GLN A 93 4.93 3.26 -13.78
CA GLN A 93 4.94 1.87 -14.24
C GLN A 93 3.54 1.26 -14.12
N PRO A 94 3.19 0.28 -14.99
CA PRO A 94 1.92 -0.43 -14.88
C PRO A 94 1.73 -1.05 -13.49
N LEU A 95 0.49 -1.03 -12.99
CA LEU A 95 0.14 -1.56 -11.68
C LEU A 95 0.54 -3.04 -11.56
N GLU A 96 0.33 -3.81 -12.63
CA GLU A 96 0.65 -5.23 -12.73
C GLU A 96 2.15 -5.47 -12.60
N SER A 97 2.98 -4.64 -13.25
CA SER A 97 4.43 -4.73 -13.16
C SER A 97 4.94 -4.42 -11.75
N ILE A 98 4.38 -3.39 -11.10
CA ILE A 98 4.68 -3.10 -9.69
C ILE A 98 4.25 -4.25 -8.80
N ALA A 99 3.03 -4.77 -8.98
CA ALA A 99 2.51 -5.87 -8.17
C ALA A 99 3.36 -7.14 -8.28
N GLU A 100 3.79 -7.50 -9.49
CA GLU A 100 4.67 -8.66 -9.73
C GLU A 100 6.04 -8.46 -9.06
N LEU A 101 6.62 -7.26 -9.15
CA LEU A 101 7.88 -6.94 -8.50
C LEU A 101 7.76 -7.00 -6.98
N ILE A 102 6.71 -6.43 -6.39
CA ILE A 102 6.45 -6.46 -4.94
C ILE A 102 6.17 -7.88 -4.44
N HIS A 103 5.46 -8.69 -5.23
CA HIS A 103 5.25 -10.10 -4.94
C HIS A 103 6.58 -10.88 -4.96
N THR A 104 7.42 -10.64 -5.96
CA THR A 104 8.78 -11.20 -6.04
C THR A 104 9.63 -10.74 -4.85
N ASN A 105 9.58 -9.44 -4.54
CA ASN A 105 9.91 -8.78 -3.26
C ASN A 105 9.74 -9.68 -2.04
N SER A 106 8.46 -9.91 -1.78
CA SER A 106 7.98 -10.54 -0.56
C SER A 106 8.26 -12.04 -0.54
N THR A 107 8.07 -12.73 -1.66
CA THR A 107 8.34 -14.17 -1.78
C THR A 107 9.82 -14.50 -1.68
N ARG A 108 10.73 -13.60 -2.09
CA ARG A 108 12.17 -13.81 -1.89
C ARG A 108 12.56 -13.84 -0.40
N VAL A 109 11.79 -13.18 0.47
CA VAL A 109 12.04 -13.08 1.91
C VAL A 109 11.25 -14.12 2.69
N PHE A 110 9.97 -14.26 2.39
CA PHE A 110 9.01 -15.05 3.16
C PHE A 110 8.53 -16.30 2.43
N GLY A 111 8.87 -16.46 1.15
CA GLY A 111 8.55 -17.65 0.37
C GLY A 111 9.48 -18.80 0.73
N SER A 112 8.88 -19.95 0.98
CA SER A 112 9.53 -21.24 1.26
C SER A 112 9.89 -21.99 -0.01
#